data_AF-A0A1V4X1M3-F1
#
_entry.id   AF-A0A1V4X1M3-F1
#
_cell.length_a   1.000
_cell.length_b   1.000
_cell.length_c   1.000
_cell.angle_alpha   90.00
_cell.angle_beta   90.00
_cell.angle_gamma   90.00
#
_symmetry.space_group_name_H-M   'P 1'
#
loop_
_entity.id
_entity.type
_entity.pdbx_description
1 polymer ?
#
loop_
_entity_poly.entity_id
_entity_poly.type
_entity_poly.pdbx_seq_one_letter_code
_entity_poly.pdbx_strand_id
1 'polypeptide(L)'
;MTINFSLKSIGILAGVFAILAGTSAAYFHFKKPDPVNMTQYSPGAEMRETVKIKRIEVPVERIITIEKEKVVEKLQLPIEVAKDPDKQIIATTKVPAYEGDTDVVAIVDTKTGEGSMVMKQEPVPLFAFQNKKELGGRFGYVAGESGLKQQVDLYGRWTVFRVGRIHVGLYGEINSKPEGKTAVDVSYRW
;
A
#
# COMPACT_ATOMS: atom_id res chain seq x y z
N MET A 1 -12.85 0.43 42.60
CA MET A 1 -13.86 1.48 42.28
C MET A 1 -14.41 1.17 40.89
N THR A 2 -15.57 0.52 40.83
CA THR A 2 -16.24 0.12 39.57
C THR A 2 -17.12 1.28 39.10
N ILE A 3 -16.80 1.86 37.94
CA ILE A 3 -17.59 2.95 37.36
C ILE A 3 -18.72 2.31 36.55
N ASN A 4 -19.93 2.30 37.10
CA ASN A 4 -21.12 1.87 36.37
C ASN A 4 -21.62 3.00 35.47
N PHE A 5 -21.29 2.93 34.18
CA PHE A 5 -21.88 3.82 33.18
C PHE A 5 -23.29 3.36 32.81
N SER A 6 -24.25 4.29 32.85
CA SER A 6 -25.61 4.04 32.37
C SER A 6 -25.61 3.76 30.86
N LEU A 7 -26.53 2.91 30.39
CA LEU A 7 -26.72 2.61 28.97
C LEU A 7 -26.89 3.90 28.13
N LYS A 8 -27.49 4.94 28.73
CA LYS A 8 -27.64 6.27 28.12
C LYS A 8 -26.30 6.98 27.96
N SER A 9 -25.42 6.87 28.96
CA SER A 9 -24.06 7.43 28.92
C SER A 9 -23.22 6.78 27.83
N ILE A 10 -23.35 5.46 27.65
CA ILE A 10 -22.68 4.70 26.58
C ILE A 10 -23.18 5.16 25.20
N GLY A 11 -24.50 5.34 25.03
CA GLY A 11 -25.07 5.83 23.78
C GLY A 11 -24.59 7.24 23.41
N ILE A 12 -24.51 8.15 24.38
CA ILE A 12 -23.98 9.51 24.18
C ILE A 12 -22.49 9.45 23.80
N LEU A 13 -21.69 8.66 24.51
CA LEU A 13 -20.27 8.48 24.20
C LEU A 13 -20.06 7.90 22.79
N ALA A 14 -20.83 6.88 22.42
CA ALA A 14 -20.79 6.30 21.08
C ALA A 14 -21.19 7.31 20.00
N GLY A 15 -22.21 8.14 20.25
CA GLY A 15 -22.61 9.23 19.36
C GLY A 15 -21.52 10.28 19.18
N VAL A 16 -20.88 10.71 20.27
CA VAL A 16 -19.76 11.66 20.22
C VAL A 16 -18.57 11.08 19.46
N PHE A 17 -18.23 9.80 19.69
CA PHE A 17 -17.20 9.10 18.94
C PHE A 17 -17.56 8.98 17.45
N ALA A 18 -18.82 8.70 17.11
CA ALA A 18 -19.27 8.64 15.73
C ALA A 18 -19.19 10.00 15.03
N ILE A 19 -19.52 11.09 15.73
CA ILE A 19 -19.40 12.45 15.21
C ILE A 19 -17.91 12.82 15.04
N LEU A 20 -17.06 12.55 16.02
CA LEU A 20 -15.61 12.79 15.91
C LEU A 20 -14.97 11.95 14.81
N ALA A 21 -15.37 10.69 14.65
CA ALA A 21 -14.92 9.83 13.57
C ALA A 21 -15.43 10.34 12.21
N GLY A 22 -16.69 10.79 12.13
CA GLY A 22 -17.27 11.35 10.92
C GLY A 22 -16.64 12.68 10.51
N THR A 23 -16.39 13.59 11.45
CA THR A 23 -15.72 14.87 11.19
C THR A 23 -14.23 14.67 10.88
N SER A 24 -13.56 13.73 11.54
CA SER A 24 -12.19 13.33 11.20
C SER A 24 -12.14 12.70 9.81
N ALA A 25 -13.04 11.78 9.48
CA ALA A 25 -13.13 11.17 8.16
C ALA A 25 -13.44 12.21 7.07
N ALA A 26 -14.37 13.13 7.32
CA ALA A 26 -14.65 14.25 6.41
C ALA A 26 -13.42 15.16 6.28
N TYR A 27 -12.77 15.52 7.38
CA TYR A 27 -11.55 16.32 7.37
C TYR A 27 -10.44 15.63 6.58
N PHE A 28 -10.19 14.33 6.74
CA PHE A 28 -9.20 13.58 5.96
C PHE A 28 -9.63 13.28 4.52
N HIS A 29 -10.94 13.32 4.22
CA HIS A 29 -11.46 13.21 2.87
C HIS A 29 -11.28 14.53 2.09
N PHE A 30 -11.52 15.68 2.74
CA PHE A 30 -11.41 17.01 2.13
C PHE A 30 -10.01 17.63 2.25
N LYS A 31 -9.28 17.30 3.31
CA LYS A 31 -7.85 17.56 3.38
C LYS A 31 -7.23 16.59 2.38
N LYS A 32 -6.90 17.13 1.20
CA LYS A 32 -5.99 16.46 0.28
C LYS A 32 -4.82 15.99 1.15
N PRO A 33 -4.56 14.68 1.28
CA PRO A 33 -3.37 14.23 2.00
C PRO A 33 -2.23 15.03 1.40
N ASP A 34 -1.42 15.69 2.24
CA ASP A 34 -0.13 16.20 1.78
C ASP A 34 0.50 14.98 1.16
N PRO A 35 0.53 14.95 -0.17
CA PRO A 35 0.80 13.69 -0.78
C PRO A 35 2.22 13.40 -0.34
N VAL A 36 2.48 12.17 0.12
CA VAL A 36 3.80 11.57 -0.07
C VAL A 36 3.90 11.34 -1.58
N ASN A 37 3.83 12.45 -2.29
CA ASN A 37 3.99 12.59 -3.70
C ASN A 37 5.48 12.42 -3.80
N MET A 38 5.88 11.27 -4.31
CA MET A 38 6.73 11.40 -5.48
C MET A 38 5.90 12.16 -6.54
N THR A 39 5.84 13.49 -6.40
CA THR A 39 5.23 14.42 -7.38
C THR A 39 6.00 14.32 -8.68
N GLN A 40 7.26 13.95 -8.54
CA GLN A 40 8.14 13.55 -9.62
C GLN A 40 8.16 12.04 -9.70
N TYR A 41 7.96 11.55 -10.91
CA TYR A 41 8.47 10.24 -11.24
C TYR A 41 9.97 10.21 -10.97
N SER A 42 10.41 9.22 -10.22
CA SER A 42 11.82 8.94 -10.06
C SER A 42 12.25 7.95 -11.13
N PRO A 43 13.50 8.05 -11.63
CA PRO A 43 14.11 6.96 -12.36
C PRO A 43 14.03 5.69 -11.52
N GLY A 44 13.64 4.57 -12.14
CA GLY A 44 13.70 3.28 -11.45
C GLY A 44 15.13 3.00 -10.97
N ALA A 45 15.26 2.26 -9.86
CA ALA A 45 16.57 1.88 -9.35
C ALA A 45 17.36 1.15 -10.45
N GLU A 46 18.55 1.68 -10.78
CA GLU A 46 19.45 1.01 -11.70
C GLU A 46 19.79 -0.37 -11.13
N MET A 47 19.60 -1.41 -11.94
CA MET A 47 19.99 -2.76 -11.55
C MET A 47 21.49 -2.73 -11.27
N ARG A 48 21.90 -3.16 -10.07
CA ARG A 48 23.33 -3.36 -9.75
C ARG A 48 23.93 -4.20 -10.86
N GLU A 49 24.91 -3.65 -11.58
CA GLU A 49 25.56 -4.31 -12.72
C GLU A 49 26.05 -5.69 -12.28
N THR A 50 25.23 -6.70 -12.54
CA THR A 50 25.56 -8.08 -12.21
C THR A 50 26.30 -8.59 -13.42
N VAL A 51 27.65 -8.52 -13.36
CA VAL A 51 28.60 -8.96 -14.40
C VAL A 51 28.45 -8.17 -15.70
N LYS A 52 29.44 -7.33 -16.07
CA LYS A 52 29.49 -6.55 -17.33
C LYS A 52 28.85 -7.27 -18.53
N ILE A 53 27.54 -7.07 -18.71
CA ILE A 53 26.79 -7.65 -19.83
C ILE A 53 27.10 -6.78 -21.03
N LYS A 54 27.73 -7.35 -22.06
CA LYS A 54 27.97 -6.61 -23.30
C LYS A 54 26.63 -6.22 -23.90
N ARG A 55 26.44 -4.91 -24.15
CA ARG A 55 25.31 -4.41 -24.93
C ARG A 55 25.53 -4.87 -26.39
N ILE A 56 24.53 -5.53 -26.96
CA ILE A 56 24.54 -5.96 -28.35
C ILE A 56 23.55 -5.07 -29.09
N GLU A 57 24.01 -4.37 -30.11
CA GLU A 57 23.14 -3.60 -30.99
C GLU A 57 22.36 -4.57 -31.89
N VAL A 58 21.04 -4.51 -31.80
CA VAL A 58 20.14 -5.30 -32.63
C VAL A 58 19.39 -4.33 -33.54
N PRO A 59 19.54 -4.42 -34.88
CA PRO A 59 18.81 -3.55 -35.80
C PRO A 59 17.31 -3.84 -35.71
N VAL A 60 16.51 -2.79 -35.55
CA VAL A 60 15.04 -2.87 -35.45
C VAL A 60 14.45 -2.15 -36.66
N GLU A 61 13.61 -2.82 -37.45
CA GLU A 61 13.04 -2.23 -38.68
C GLU A 61 12.01 -1.13 -38.39
N ARG A 62 11.24 -1.28 -37.30
CA ARG A 62 10.19 -0.35 -36.89
C ARG A 62 9.89 -0.48 -35.40
N ILE A 63 9.64 0.64 -34.75
CA ILE A 63 9.21 0.69 -33.35
C ILE A 63 7.71 0.98 -33.32
N ILE A 64 6.95 0.12 -32.65
CA ILE A 64 5.52 0.35 -32.41
C ILE A 64 5.39 1.17 -31.13
N THR A 65 4.76 2.34 -31.22
CA THR A 65 4.58 3.25 -30.09
C THR A 65 3.09 3.39 -29.74
N ILE A 66 2.84 3.75 -28.49
CA ILE A 66 1.52 4.11 -27.98
C ILE A 66 1.36 5.62 -28.16
N GLU A 67 0.12 6.08 -28.41
CA GLU A 67 -0.22 7.49 -28.53
C GLU A 67 0.19 8.28 -27.28
N LYS A 68 1.25 9.07 -27.44
CA LYS A 68 1.97 9.70 -26.34
C LYS A 68 1.11 10.73 -25.61
N GLU A 69 0.35 11.53 -26.35
CA GLU A 69 -0.47 12.60 -25.81
C GLU A 69 -1.49 12.07 -24.79
N LYS A 70 -2.19 10.98 -25.14
CA LYS A 70 -3.20 10.35 -24.27
C LYS A 70 -2.58 9.76 -23.00
N VAL A 71 -1.40 9.17 -23.10
CA VAL A 71 -0.72 8.57 -21.93
C VAL A 71 -0.17 9.65 -21.01
N VAL A 72 0.43 10.70 -21.58
CA VAL A 72 0.94 11.86 -20.82
C VAL A 72 -0.19 12.55 -20.06
N GLU A 73 -1.34 12.77 -20.70
CA GLU A 73 -2.51 13.39 -20.07
C GLU A 73 -3.05 12.52 -18.93
N LYS A 74 -3.25 11.22 -19.18
CA LYS A 74 -3.85 10.31 -18.21
C LYS A 74 -2.95 10.05 -17.00
N LEU A 75 -1.66 9.85 -17.21
CA LEU A 75 -0.71 9.47 -16.15
C LEU A 75 0.02 10.69 -15.54
N GLN A 76 -0.10 11.86 -16.17
CA GLN A 76 0.59 13.10 -15.79
C GLN A 76 2.11 12.91 -15.77
N LEU A 77 2.67 12.36 -16.86
CA LEU A 77 4.10 12.04 -16.99
C LEU A 77 5.01 13.28 -16.79
N PRO A 78 6.31 13.09 -16.48
CA PRO A 78 7.26 14.19 -16.33
C PRO A 78 7.35 15.03 -17.60
N ILE A 79 7.57 16.34 -17.42
CA ILE A 79 7.68 17.31 -18.52
C ILE A 79 8.77 16.90 -19.53
N GLU A 80 9.85 16.28 -19.04
CA GLU A 80 10.95 15.76 -19.87
C GLU A 80 10.47 14.70 -20.87
N VAL A 81 9.60 13.79 -20.43
CA VAL A 81 9.03 12.76 -21.31
C VAL A 81 7.99 13.39 -22.21
N ALA A 82 7.16 14.30 -21.70
CA ALA A 82 6.09 14.93 -22.44
C ALA A 82 6.57 15.81 -23.62
N LYS A 83 7.64 16.59 -23.42
CA LYS A 83 8.12 17.58 -24.41
C LYS A 83 9.14 17.05 -25.40
N ASP A 84 9.86 15.99 -25.06
CA ASP A 84 10.95 15.46 -25.89
C ASP A 84 10.39 14.59 -27.03
N PRO A 85 10.49 14.98 -28.31
CA PRO A 85 9.96 14.20 -29.43
C PRO A 85 10.67 12.85 -29.63
N ASP A 86 11.90 12.71 -29.14
CA ASP A 86 12.69 11.49 -29.31
C ASP A 86 12.31 10.43 -28.26
N LYS A 87 11.65 10.82 -27.18
CA LYS A 87 11.14 9.89 -26.16
C LYS A 87 9.76 9.39 -26.52
N GLN A 88 9.68 8.11 -26.88
CA GLN A 88 8.44 7.44 -27.28
C GLN A 88 8.02 6.39 -26.25
N ILE A 89 6.71 6.24 -26.05
CA ILE A 89 6.15 5.27 -25.10
C ILE A 89 5.88 3.97 -25.85
N ILE A 90 6.46 2.87 -25.38
CA ILE A 90 6.33 1.55 -26.02
C ILE A 90 5.38 0.62 -25.29
N ALA A 91 5.27 0.77 -23.96
CA ALA A 91 4.39 -0.05 -23.15
C ALA A 91 3.96 0.70 -21.89
N THR A 92 2.75 0.39 -21.43
CA THR A 92 2.24 0.82 -20.12
C THR A 92 1.72 -0.41 -19.39
N THR A 93 1.96 -0.49 -18.10
CA THR A 93 1.43 -1.57 -17.26
C THR A 93 1.16 -1.07 -15.85
N LYS A 94 0.29 -1.77 -15.14
CA LYS A 94 0.06 -1.58 -13.70
C LYS A 94 0.71 -2.73 -12.96
N VAL A 95 1.65 -2.40 -12.08
CA VAL A 95 2.26 -3.37 -11.18
C VAL A 95 1.57 -3.24 -9.82
N PRO A 96 0.95 -4.31 -9.29
CA PRO A 96 0.43 -4.27 -7.92
C PRO A 96 1.62 -4.12 -6.97
N ALA A 97 1.69 -2.99 -6.26
CA ALA A 97 2.70 -2.76 -5.25
C ALA A 97 2.29 -3.39 -3.91
N TYR A 98 3.18 -3.36 -2.92
CA TYR A 98 2.84 -3.77 -1.55
C TYR A 98 1.65 -2.97 -0.99
N GLU A 99 1.55 -1.69 -1.38
CA GLU A 99 0.43 -0.79 -1.08
C GLU A 99 0.00 0.02 -2.31
N GLY A 100 -1.19 -0.28 -2.84
CA GLY A 100 -1.74 0.40 -4.02
C GLY A 100 -1.21 -0.16 -5.33
N ASP A 101 -1.56 0.52 -6.42
CA ASP A 101 -1.09 0.19 -7.77
C ASP A 101 0.03 1.14 -8.15
N THR A 102 0.99 0.65 -8.95
CA THR A 102 2.05 1.47 -9.53
C THR A 102 1.93 1.44 -11.05
N ASP A 103 1.73 2.60 -11.65
CA ASP A 103 1.83 2.76 -13.10
C ASP A 103 3.30 2.71 -13.52
N VAL A 104 3.60 1.86 -14.49
CA VAL A 104 4.92 1.74 -15.09
C VAL A 104 4.80 2.04 -16.58
N VAL A 105 5.62 2.97 -17.03
CA VAL A 105 5.70 3.38 -18.44
C VAL A 105 7.09 3.08 -18.95
N ALA A 106 7.17 2.25 -19.98
CA ALA A 106 8.40 1.97 -20.70
C ALA A 106 8.55 2.99 -21.83
N ILE A 107 9.70 3.65 -21.84
CA ILE A 107 10.04 4.72 -22.78
C ILE A 107 11.29 4.28 -23.54
N VAL A 108 11.32 4.55 -24.84
CA VAL A 108 12.50 4.39 -25.67
C VAL A 108 12.90 5.74 -26.24
N ASP A 109 14.19 6.03 -26.24
CA ASP A 109 14.77 7.13 -26.98
C ASP A 109 15.03 6.67 -28.42
N THR A 110 14.37 7.29 -29.40
CA THR A 110 14.46 6.90 -30.81
C THR A 110 15.78 7.28 -31.47
N LYS A 111 16.58 8.18 -30.86
CA LYS A 111 17.91 8.54 -31.37
C LYS A 111 18.98 7.60 -30.87
N THR A 112 18.95 7.26 -29.59
CA THR A 112 20.01 6.46 -28.95
C THR A 112 19.66 4.98 -28.86
N GLY A 113 18.39 4.61 -29.00
CA GLY A 113 17.89 3.26 -28.75
C GLY A 113 17.84 2.91 -27.26
N GLU A 114 18.06 3.88 -26.36
CA GLU A 114 18.06 3.66 -24.92
C GLU A 114 16.65 3.45 -24.38
N GLY A 115 16.43 2.33 -23.69
CA GLY A 115 15.20 2.04 -22.97
C GLY A 115 15.27 2.55 -21.53
N SER A 116 14.26 3.28 -21.10
CA SER A 116 14.09 3.72 -19.71
C SER A 116 12.69 3.36 -19.21
N MET A 117 12.55 3.27 -17.89
CA MET A 117 11.25 3.03 -17.26
C MET A 117 10.99 4.10 -16.22
N VAL A 118 9.77 4.59 -16.26
CA VAL A 118 9.27 5.67 -15.42
C VAL A 118 8.09 5.12 -14.64
N MET A 119 8.17 5.19 -13.32
CA MET A 119 7.19 4.59 -12.40
C MET A 119 6.55 5.64 -11.51
N LYS A 120 5.23 5.52 -11.28
CA LYS A 120 4.47 6.37 -10.37
C LYS A 120 3.50 5.52 -9.57
N GLN A 121 3.60 5.62 -8.26
CA GLN A 121 2.65 4.99 -7.36
C GLN A 121 1.34 5.78 -7.37
N GLU A 122 0.22 5.11 -7.62
CA GLU A 122 -1.09 5.73 -7.49
C GLU A 122 -1.40 6.00 -6.01
N PRO A 123 -2.07 7.12 -5.69
CA PRO A 123 -2.47 7.41 -4.33
C PRO A 123 -3.38 6.29 -3.82
N VAL A 124 -3.00 5.74 -2.68
CA VAL A 124 -3.72 4.64 -2.04
C VAL A 124 -5.15 5.13 -1.70
N PRO A 125 -6.21 4.42 -2.13
CA PRO A 125 -7.57 4.86 -1.86
C PRO A 125 -7.83 4.91 -0.37
N LEU A 126 -8.45 6.02 0.08
CA LEU A 126 -8.77 6.26 1.48
C LEU A 126 -9.62 5.13 2.05
N PHE A 127 -10.55 4.59 1.27
CA PHE A 127 -11.38 3.44 1.65
C PHE A 127 -11.10 2.28 0.70
N ALA A 128 -10.78 1.11 1.26
CA ALA A 128 -10.63 -0.10 0.47
C ALA A 128 -11.07 -1.32 1.26
N PHE A 129 -11.84 -2.19 0.60
CA PHE A 129 -11.99 -3.56 1.07
C PHE A 129 -10.68 -4.30 0.81
N GLN A 130 -10.21 -4.99 1.83
CA GLN A 130 -9.02 -5.82 1.75
C GLN A 130 -9.41 -7.27 2.01
N ASN A 131 -8.67 -8.19 1.43
CA ASN A 131 -8.83 -9.62 1.72
C ASN A 131 -7.46 -10.20 2.11
N LYS A 132 -6.79 -9.52 3.05
CA LYS A 132 -5.46 -9.95 3.51
C LYS A 132 -5.64 -10.93 4.67
N LYS A 133 -5.20 -12.17 4.45
CA LYS A 133 -5.21 -13.23 5.45
C LYS A 133 -3.79 -13.51 5.88
N GLU A 134 -3.57 -13.57 7.17
CA GLU A 134 -2.30 -13.91 7.78
C GLU A 134 -2.52 -15.04 8.77
N LEU A 135 -1.63 -16.03 8.73
CA LEU A 135 -1.56 -17.11 9.69
C LEU A 135 -0.13 -17.14 10.22
N GLY A 136 0.03 -17.18 11.54
CA GLY A 136 1.34 -17.13 12.16
C GLY A 136 1.38 -17.91 13.47
N GLY A 137 2.60 -18.19 13.91
CA GLY A 137 2.90 -18.77 15.21
C GLY A 137 3.79 -17.84 16.02
N ARG A 138 3.58 -17.78 17.33
CA ARG A 138 4.46 -17.11 18.29
C ARG A 138 4.92 -18.12 19.34
N PHE A 139 6.17 -18.02 19.76
CA PHE A 139 6.74 -18.85 20.81
C PHE A 139 7.44 -17.95 21.82
N GLY A 140 7.16 -18.13 23.12
CA GLY A 140 7.75 -17.30 24.16
C GLY A 140 7.47 -17.80 25.57
N TYR A 141 7.74 -16.94 26.55
CA TYR A 141 7.47 -17.19 27.96
C TYR A 141 6.47 -16.15 28.48
N VAL A 142 5.48 -16.60 29.24
CA VAL A 142 4.50 -15.74 29.92
C VAL A 142 4.68 -15.87 31.43
N ALA A 143 4.80 -14.73 32.11
CA ALA A 143 4.85 -14.68 33.56
C ALA A 143 3.43 -14.87 34.12
N GLY A 144 3.25 -15.90 34.95
CA GLY A 144 2.01 -16.12 35.70
C GLY A 144 2.27 -16.23 37.20
N GLU A 145 1.20 -16.46 37.98
CA GLU A 145 1.27 -16.60 39.45
C GLU A 145 2.22 -17.72 39.92
N SER A 146 2.50 -18.70 39.05
CA SER A 146 3.37 -19.85 39.30
C SER A 146 4.76 -19.75 38.62
N GLY A 147 5.14 -18.55 38.16
CA GLY A 147 6.43 -18.30 37.51
C GLY A 147 6.36 -18.17 35.97
N LEU A 148 7.52 -18.22 35.31
CA LEU A 148 7.65 -18.17 33.85
C LEU A 148 7.22 -19.51 33.24
N LYS A 149 6.22 -19.50 32.36
CA LYS A 149 5.76 -20.68 31.61
C LYS A 149 5.98 -20.49 30.12
N GLN A 150 6.45 -21.53 29.45
CA GLN A 150 6.51 -21.55 27.99
C GLN A 150 5.10 -21.48 27.41
N GLN A 151 4.93 -20.70 26.35
CA GLN A 151 3.67 -20.54 25.65
C GLN A 151 3.92 -20.54 24.14
N VAL A 152 3.10 -21.34 23.44
CA VAL A 152 3.01 -21.36 21.97
C VAL A 152 1.64 -20.81 21.61
N ASP A 153 1.59 -19.81 20.74
CA ASP A 153 0.35 -19.23 20.23
C ASP A 153 0.27 -19.43 18.72
N LEU A 154 -0.86 -19.93 18.24
CA LEU A 154 -1.22 -19.91 16.83
C LEU A 154 -2.25 -18.81 16.63
N TYR A 155 -2.02 -17.91 15.68
CA TYR A 155 -2.93 -16.82 15.39
C TYR A 155 -3.27 -16.72 13.92
N GLY A 156 -4.51 -16.31 13.67
CA GLY A 156 -5.03 -15.95 12.35
C GLY A 156 -5.54 -14.52 12.38
N ARG A 157 -5.22 -13.75 11.34
CA ARG A 157 -5.73 -12.39 11.14
C ARG A 157 -6.32 -12.27 9.76
N TRP A 158 -7.51 -11.69 9.67
CA TRP A 158 -8.16 -11.35 8.42
C TRP A 158 -8.49 -9.87 8.39
N THR A 159 -7.73 -9.09 7.63
CA THR A 159 -8.01 -7.67 7.41
C THR A 159 -9.02 -7.53 6.28
N VAL A 160 -10.21 -7.00 6.62
CA VAL A 160 -11.35 -6.89 5.70
C VAL A 160 -11.52 -5.48 5.14
N PHE A 161 -11.06 -4.47 5.89
CA PHE A 161 -11.34 -3.08 5.56
C PHE A 161 -10.18 -2.18 5.94
N ARG A 162 -9.93 -1.15 5.14
CA ARG A 162 -8.91 -0.13 5.38
C ARG A 162 -9.51 1.26 5.21
N VAL A 163 -9.21 2.13 6.17
CA VAL A 163 -9.43 3.58 6.12
C VAL A 163 -8.09 4.30 6.26
N GLY A 164 -7.48 4.68 5.14
CA GLY A 164 -6.15 5.27 5.10
C GLY A 164 -5.11 4.34 5.70
N ARG A 165 -4.57 4.71 6.87
CA ARG A 165 -3.57 3.92 7.62
C ARG A 165 -4.20 2.97 8.66
N ILE A 166 -5.50 3.11 8.90
CA ILE A 166 -6.25 2.28 9.85
C ILE A 166 -6.76 1.04 9.12
N HIS A 167 -6.49 -0.12 9.69
CA HIS A 167 -6.87 -1.42 9.18
C HIS A 167 -7.81 -2.07 10.19
N VAL A 168 -8.96 -2.53 9.71
CA VAL A 168 -9.97 -3.21 10.51
C VAL A 168 -10.10 -4.65 10.04
N GLY A 169 -10.09 -5.57 10.99
CA GLY A 169 -10.08 -7.00 10.71
C GLY A 169 -10.65 -7.85 11.83
N LEU A 170 -10.60 -9.15 11.61
CA LEU A 170 -10.86 -10.17 12.61
C LEU A 170 -9.53 -10.80 13.02
N TYR A 171 -9.37 -11.01 14.32
CA TYR A 171 -8.22 -11.67 14.92
C TYR A 171 -8.70 -12.86 15.74
N GLY A 172 -8.00 -13.98 15.59
CA GLY A 172 -8.19 -15.17 16.41
C GLY A 172 -6.84 -15.71 16.84
N GLU A 173 -6.70 -16.11 18.09
CA GLU A 173 -5.54 -16.86 18.58
C GLU A 173 -5.97 -18.02 19.47
N ILE A 174 -5.18 -19.08 19.44
CA ILE A 174 -5.29 -20.24 20.34
C ILE A 174 -3.91 -20.41 20.94
N ASN A 175 -3.85 -20.48 22.27
CA ASN A 175 -2.59 -20.65 22.98
C ASN A 175 -2.38 -22.12 23.39
N SER A 176 -1.23 -22.43 24.01
CA SER A 176 -0.91 -23.78 24.51
C SER A 176 -1.74 -24.21 25.72
N LYS A 177 -2.47 -23.26 26.34
CA LYS A 177 -3.57 -23.59 27.23
C LYS A 177 -4.82 -23.67 26.34
N PRO A 178 -5.88 -24.40 26.70
CA PRO A 178 -7.09 -24.47 25.87
C PRO A 178 -7.91 -23.15 25.90
N GLU A 179 -7.24 -22.00 25.87
CA GLU A 179 -7.82 -20.67 25.87
C GLU A 179 -7.69 -20.10 24.45
N GLY A 180 -8.85 -19.81 23.86
CA GLY A 180 -8.96 -19.13 22.58
C GLY A 180 -9.40 -17.69 22.78
N LYS A 181 -8.88 -16.78 21.96
CA LYS A 181 -9.34 -15.39 21.92
C LYS A 181 -9.73 -15.02 20.50
N THR A 182 -10.90 -14.41 20.37
CA THR A 182 -11.35 -13.77 19.13
C THR A 182 -11.59 -12.29 19.39
N ALA A 183 -11.15 -11.42 18.49
CA ALA A 183 -11.31 -9.99 18.63
C ALA A 183 -11.52 -9.30 17.28
N VAL A 184 -12.11 -8.11 17.33
CA VAL A 184 -11.99 -7.14 16.23
C VAL A 184 -10.61 -6.52 16.32
N ASP A 185 -9.82 -6.65 15.26
CA ASP A 185 -8.51 -6.01 15.13
C ASP A 185 -8.69 -4.61 14.56
N VAL A 186 -8.15 -3.62 15.24
CA VAL A 186 -7.99 -2.26 14.72
C VAL A 186 -6.52 -1.90 14.84
N SER A 187 -5.83 -1.83 13.71
CA SER A 187 -4.39 -1.56 13.66
C SER A 187 -4.08 -0.32 12.82
N TYR A 188 -3.16 0.52 13.30
CA TYR A 188 -2.60 1.64 12.55
C TYR A 188 -1.23 1.24 12.00
N ARG A 189 -0.99 1.43 10.70
CA ARG A 189 0.28 1.11 10.02
C ARG A 189 0.91 2.40 9.51
N TRP A 190 2.18 2.65 9.83
CA TRP A 190 2.89 3.87 9.47
C TRP A 190 3.67 3.76 8.17
#